data_AF-A0A640KQ20-F1
#
_entry.id   AF-A0A640KQ20-F1
#
_cell.length_a   1.000
_cell.length_b   1.000
_cell.length_c   1.000
_cell.angle_alpha   90.00
_cell.angle_beta   90.00
_cell.angle_gamma   90.00
#
_symmetry.space_group_name_H-M   'P 1'
#
loop_
_entity.id
_entity.type
_entity.pdbx_description
1 polymer ?
#
loop_
_entity_poly.entity_id
_entity_poly.type
_entity_poly.pdbx_seq_one_letter_code
_entity_poly.pdbx_strand_id
1 'polypeptide(L)'
;MLGNLDAATGDALRSFHDALDHAQQSLQRDEERLSATAQLLSNLTLEVDCLKADIAPNSPTRQRREALQAEKLKLLHHTRHQREAIAETAAHIQHMKEPRAKLTERVAALRADVKALRRQYGLRAAQVHTFIAQFLQPQNSLESLRCQLAQLQQARASEAEHVSACRRRLEERKADLAALKDTHRFNGITNPNGDVTAGNGKPPGSPGNAEAAAVYAPALGGNGEQLNDKNQDCAASVLLHSEPEKRSEMVRRRSKQLAAHKDAEIQQAAEQERLESLRVDLKRQVLLLCKEIEGADAAQQREQKAFHDALDNAASGAGEDVHRLCQRCNSDLFQGFL
;
A
#
# COMPACT_ATOMS: atom_id res chain seq x y z
N MET A 1 -13.56 -54.72 -22.39
CA MET A 1 -14.91 -54.20 -22.12
C MET A 1 -15.03 -52.67 -22.18
N LEU A 2 -13.92 -51.90 -22.25
CA LEU A 2 -13.98 -50.42 -22.39
C LEU A 2 -14.27 -49.94 -23.83
N GLY A 3 -13.81 -50.64 -24.88
CA GLY A 3 -14.04 -50.22 -26.26
C GLY A 3 -15.51 -50.24 -26.73
N ASN A 4 -16.38 -51.02 -26.06
CA ASN A 4 -17.82 -51.04 -26.38
C ASN A 4 -18.56 -49.82 -25.80
N LEU A 5 -18.01 -49.19 -24.75
CA LEU A 5 -18.56 -47.97 -24.14
C LEU A 5 -18.26 -46.73 -24.99
N ASP A 6 -17.08 -46.67 -25.61
CA ASP A 6 -16.70 -45.57 -26.53
C ASP A 6 -17.51 -45.63 -27.83
N ALA A 7 -17.81 -46.83 -28.34
CA ALA A 7 -18.68 -47.00 -29.50
C ALA A 7 -20.13 -46.59 -29.19
N ALA A 8 -20.69 -47.04 -28.06
CA ALA A 8 -22.05 -46.70 -27.66
C ALA A 8 -22.25 -45.20 -27.37
N THR A 9 -21.25 -44.54 -26.77
CA THR A 9 -21.29 -43.09 -26.54
C THR A 9 -21.14 -42.30 -27.85
N GLY A 10 -20.29 -42.75 -28.77
CA GLY A 10 -20.16 -42.17 -30.11
C GLY A 10 -21.45 -42.29 -30.94
N ASP A 11 -22.14 -43.43 -30.88
CA ASP A 11 -23.41 -43.64 -31.57
C ASP A 11 -24.55 -42.82 -30.94
N ALA A 12 -24.56 -42.68 -29.61
CA ALA A 12 -25.49 -41.79 -28.92
C ALA A 12 -25.29 -40.32 -29.31
N LEU A 13 -24.04 -39.85 -29.36
CA LEU A 13 -23.72 -38.47 -29.78
C LEU A 13 -24.11 -38.21 -31.23
N ARG A 14 -23.87 -39.17 -32.14
CA ARG A 14 -24.34 -39.08 -33.53
C ARG A 14 -25.86 -39.03 -33.62
N SER A 15 -26.56 -39.91 -32.89
CA SER A 15 -28.02 -39.88 -32.82
C SER A 15 -28.57 -38.56 -32.28
N PHE A 16 -27.92 -37.95 -31.29
CA PHE A 16 -28.30 -36.61 -30.80
C PHE A 16 -28.06 -35.53 -31.85
N HIS A 17 -26.97 -35.62 -32.62
CA HIS A 17 -26.67 -34.68 -33.70
C HIS A 17 -27.70 -34.79 -34.83
N ASP A 18 -28.00 -36.02 -35.27
CA ASP A 18 -29.01 -36.28 -36.30
C ASP A 18 -30.41 -35.82 -35.84
N ALA A 19 -30.74 -36.01 -34.56
CA ALA A 19 -31.99 -35.51 -33.99
C ALA A 19 -32.04 -33.97 -33.94
N LEU A 20 -30.92 -33.31 -33.64
CA LEU A 20 -30.80 -31.86 -33.69
C LEU A 20 -30.98 -31.31 -35.10
N ASP A 21 -30.32 -31.93 -36.08
CA ASP A 21 -30.44 -31.54 -37.49
C ASP A 21 -31.86 -31.74 -38.01
N HIS A 22 -32.51 -32.85 -37.67
CA HIS A 22 -33.92 -33.08 -37.99
C HIS A 22 -34.85 -32.06 -37.32
N ALA A 23 -34.60 -31.71 -36.06
CA ALA A 23 -35.38 -30.67 -35.37
C ALA A 23 -35.20 -29.30 -36.03
N GLN A 24 -33.98 -28.93 -36.44
CA GLN A 24 -33.70 -27.70 -37.16
C GLN A 24 -34.42 -27.65 -38.52
N GLN A 25 -34.36 -28.73 -39.30
CA GLN A 25 -35.08 -28.81 -40.58
C GLN A 25 -36.60 -28.76 -40.40
N SER A 26 -37.13 -29.41 -39.37
CA SER A 26 -38.56 -29.34 -39.05
C SER A 26 -38.98 -27.90 -38.72
N LEU A 27 -38.17 -27.20 -37.93
CA LEU A 27 -38.41 -25.81 -37.56
C LEU A 27 -38.43 -24.90 -38.80
N GLN A 28 -37.47 -25.06 -39.72
CA GLN A 28 -37.45 -24.31 -40.99
C GLN A 28 -38.71 -24.54 -41.83
N ARG A 29 -39.18 -25.78 -41.96
CA ARG A 29 -40.43 -26.08 -42.69
C ARG A 29 -41.65 -25.45 -42.02
N ASP A 30 -41.69 -25.46 -40.69
CA ASP A 30 -42.78 -24.82 -39.95
C ASP A 30 -42.73 -23.29 -40.09
N GLU A 31 -41.54 -22.67 -40.11
CA GLU A 31 -41.34 -21.24 -40.39
C GLU A 31 -41.83 -20.87 -41.80
N GLU A 32 -41.48 -21.65 -42.82
CA GLU A 32 -41.96 -21.47 -44.19
C GLU A 32 -43.49 -21.59 -44.27
N ARG A 33 -44.07 -22.62 -43.64
CA ARG A 33 -45.53 -22.81 -43.61
C ARG A 33 -46.22 -21.65 -42.88
N LEU A 34 -45.67 -21.18 -41.76
CA LEU A 34 -46.19 -20.02 -41.05
C LEU A 34 -46.13 -18.77 -41.93
N SER A 35 -45.03 -18.55 -42.65
CA SER A 35 -44.91 -17.40 -43.57
C SER A 35 -45.97 -17.43 -44.68
N ALA A 36 -46.22 -18.61 -45.28
CA ALA A 36 -47.23 -18.79 -46.32
C ALA A 36 -48.66 -18.57 -45.78
N THR A 37 -48.98 -19.10 -44.59
CA THR A 37 -50.29 -18.87 -43.96
C THR A 37 -50.50 -17.40 -43.57
N ALA A 38 -49.45 -16.69 -43.12
CA ALA A 38 -49.53 -15.27 -42.84
C ALA A 38 -49.81 -14.43 -44.11
N GLN A 39 -49.18 -14.78 -45.23
CA GLN A 39 -49.47 -14.16 -46.54
C GLN A 39 -50.92 -14.41 -46.98
N LEU A 40 -51.42 -15.65 -46.85
CA LEU A 40 -52.80 -15.99 -47.19
C LEU A 40 -53.81 -15.19 -46.34
N LEU A 41 -53.57 -15.09 -45.03
CA LEU A 41 -54.41 -14.31 -44.13
C LEU A 41 -54.41 -12.81 -44.51
N SER A 42 -53.25 -12.27 -44.90
CA SER A 42 -53.15 -10.90 -45.40
C SER A 42 -54.01 -10.69 -46.66
N ASN A 43 -53.96 -11.61 -47.61
CA ASN A 43 -54.74 -11.53 -48.85
C ASN A 43 -56.25 -11.62 -48.58
N LEU A 44 -56.68 -12.58 -47.74
CA LEU A 44 -58.08 -12.73 -47.34
C LEU A 44 -58.60 -11.49 -46.60
N THR A 45 -57.75 -10.86 -45.78
CA THR A 45 -58.12 -9.63 -45.07
C THR A 45 -58.39 -8.49 -46.05
N LEU A 46 -57.55 -8.33 -47.08
CA LEU A 46 -57.76 -7.34 -48.14
C LEU A 46 -59.05 -7.59 -48.91
N GLU A 47 -59.33 -8.85 -49.28
CA GLU A 47 -60.53 -9.22 -50.02
C GLU A 47 -61.81 -8.98 -49.22
N VAL A 48 -61.81 -9.33 -47.93
CA VAL A 48 -62.92 -9.01 -47.02
C VAL A 48 -63.11 -7.51 -46.87
N ASP A 49 -62.04 -6.73 -46.84
CA ASP A 49 -62.14 -5.26 -46.77
C ASP A 49 -62.74 -4.66 -48.05
N CYS A 50 -62.37 -5.17 -49.23
CA CYS A 50 -62.97 -4.80 -50.52
C CYS A 50 -64.48 -5.12 -50.56
N LEU A 51 -64.86 -6.37 -50.25
CA LEU A 51 -66.26 -6.79 -50.25
C LEU A 51 -67.11 -5.97 -49.27
N LYS A 52 -66.58 -5.66 -48.09
CA LYS A 52 -67.27 -4.80 -47.12
C LYS A 52 -67.35 -3.33 -47.59
N ALA A 53 -66.48 -2.87 -48.49
CA ALA A 53 -66.57 -1.53 -49.07
C ALA A 53 -67.68 -1.44 -50.11
N ASP A 54 -67.88 -2.51 -50.87
CA ASP A 54 -68.94 -2.61 -51.89
C ASP A 54 -70.35 -2.74 -51.30
N ILE A 55 -70.48 -3.35 -50.12
CA ILE A 55 -71.78 -3.59 -49.46
C ILE A 55 -72.30 -2.37 -48.67
N ALA A 56 -71.46 -1.38 -48.34
CA ALA A 56 -71.85 -0.28 -47.44
C ALA A 56 -72.83 0.71 -48.13
N PRO A 57 -74.12 0.75 -47.75
CA PRO A 57 -75.05 1.72 -48.28
C PRO A 57 -74.88 3.03 -47.50
N ASN A 58 -74.70 4.14 -48.24
CA ASN A 58 -74.58 5.55 -47.80
C ASN A 58 -73.13 6.07 -47.60
N SER A 59 -72.87 7.27 -48.14
CA SER A 59 -71.55 7.92 -48.12
C SER A 59 -70.98 8.31 -46.74
N PRO A 60 -71.76 8.72 -45.72
CA PRO A 60 -71.17 9.19 -44.45
C PRO A 60 -70.61 8.03 -43.59
N THR A 61 -71.24 6.86 -43.63
CA THR A 61 -70.74 5.63 -42.97
C THR A 61 -69.45 5.15 -43.64
N ARG A 62 -69.35 5.25 -44.97
CA ARG A 62 -68.13 4.96 -45.72
C ARG A 62 -66.99 5.92 -45.35
N GLN A 63 -67.24 7.23 -45.33
CA GLN A 63 -66.23 8.24 -44.96
C GLN A 63 -65.73 8.06 -43.51
N ARG A 64 -66.63 7.75 -42.57
CA ARG A 64 -66.24 7.43 -41.18
C ARG A 64 -65.35 6.19 -41.11
N ARG A 65 -65.64 5.16 -41.89
CA ARG A 65 -64.83 3.94 -41.92
C ARG A 65 -63.44 4.19 -42.52
N GLU A 66 -63.35 4.95 -43.61
CA GLU A 66 -62.09 5.35 -44.23
C GLU A 66 -61.23 6.16 -43.24
N ALA A 67 -61.83 7.09 -42.49
CA ALA A 67 -61.14 7.84 -41.45
C ALA A 67 -60.59 6.94 -40.32
N LEU A 68 -61.40 5.99 -39.82
CA LEU A 68 -60.97 5.01 -38.82
C LEU A 68 -59.87 4.08 -39.34
N GLN A 69 -59.93 3.67 -40.61
CA GLN A 69 -58.87 2.89 -41.25
C GLN A 69 -57.56 3.69 -41.36
N ALA A 70 -57.64 4.96 -41.73
CA ALA A 70 -56.48 5.85 -41.77
C ALA A 70 -55.86 6.03 -40.37
N GLU A 71 -56.66 6.22 -39.33
CA GLU A 71 -56.15 6.26 -37.95
C GLU A 71 -55.53 4.93 -37.51
N LYS A 72 -56.16 3.79 -37.83
CA LYS A 72 -55.59 2.45 -37.56
C LYS A 72 -54.21 2.30 -38.20
N LEU A 73 -54.05 2.73 -39.46
CA LEU A 73 -52.75 2.69 -40.14
C LEU A 73 -51.71 3.60 -39.48
N LYS A 74 -52.10 4.81 -39.06
CA LYS A 74 -51.23 5.72 -38.30
C LYS A 74 -50.77 5.09 -36.98
N LEU A 75 -51.68 4.49 -36.22
CA LEU A 75 -51.36 3.82 -34.95
C LEU A 75 -50.45 2.60 -35.16
N LEU A 76 -50.68 1.82 -36.21
CA LEU A 76 -49.80 0.71 -36.57
C LEU A 76 -48.39 1.19 -36.92
N HIS A 77 -48.27 2.26 -37.71
CA HIS A 77 -46.99 2.85 -38.04
C HIS A 77 -46.27 3.39 -36.80
N HIS A 78 -47.00 4.10 -35.92
CA HIS A 78 -46.47 4.59 -34.65
C HIS A 78 -45.99 3.44 -33.75
N THR A 79 -46.77 2.36 -33.64
CA THR A 79 -46.41 1.16 -32.86
C THR A 79 -45.16 0.49 -33.43
N ARG A 80 -45.05 0.41 -34.76
CA ARG A 80 -43.87 -0.15 -35.42
C ARG A 80 -42.62 0.68 -35.13
N HIS A 81 -42.70 2.00 -35.29
CA HIS A 81 -41.61 2.90 -34.96
C HIS A 81 -41.20 2.80 -33.49
N GLN A 82 -42.16 2.70 -32.56
CA GLN A 82 -41.87 2.47 -31.14
C GLN A 82 -41.13 1.15 -30.90
N ARG A 83 -41.54 0.07 -31.58
CA ARG A 83 -40.85 -1.23 -31.47
C ARG A 83 -39.42 -1.17 -32.01
N GLU A 84 -39.20 -0.48 -33.12
CA GLU A 84 -37.87 -0.27 -33.70
C GLU A 84 -36.99 0.53 -32.74
N ALA A 85 -37.49 1.63 -32.17
CA ALA A 85 -36.77 2.41 -31.15
C ALA A 85 -36.47 1.60 -29.87
N ILE A 86 -37.39 0.74 -29.42
CA ILE A 86 -37.14 -0.16 -28.29
C ILE A 86 -36.04 -1.18 -28.63
N ALA A 87 -36.03 -1.71 -29.86
CA ALA A 87 -34.99 -2.65 -30.29
C ALA A 87 -33.61 -1.97 -30.37
N GLU A 88 -33.53 -0.75 -30.90
CA GLU A 88 -32.29 0.03 -30.96
C GLU A 88 -31.75 0.36 -29.56
N THR A 89 -32.62 0.80 -28.65
CA THR A 89 -32.23 1.08 -27.26
C THR A 89 -31.78 -0.19 -26.53
N ALA A 90 -32.44 -1.33 -26.75
CA ALA A 90 -32.01 -2.61 -26.19
C ALA A 90 -30.63 -3.05 -26.75
N ALA A 91 -30.40 -2.88 -28.05
CA ALA A 91 -29.11 -3.15 -28.67
C ALA A 91 -28.01 -2.24 -28.12
N HIS A 92 -28.30 -0.95 -27.95
CA HIS A 92 -27.38 0.00 -27.32
C HIS A 92 -27.05 -0.39 -25.88
N ILE A 93 -28.05 -0.77 -25.07
CA ILE A 93 -27.83 -1.26 -23.70
C ILE A 93 -26.91 -2.49 -23.71
N GLN A 94 -27.14 -3.45 -24.62
CA GLN A 94 -26.28 -4.64 -24.73
C GLN A 94 -24.84 -4.26 -25.12
N HIS A 95 -24.67 -3.37 -26.09
CA HIS A 95 -23.36 -2.88 -26.50
C HIS A 95 -22.60 -2.20 -25.34
N MET A 96 -23.30 -1.49 -24.45
CA MET A 96 -22.68 -0.83 -23.29
C MET A 96 -22.33 -1.77 -22.13
N LYS A 97 -22.84 -3.01 -22.09
CA LYS A 97 -22.55 -3.96 -21.01
C LYS A 97 -21.09 -4.40 -20.99
N GLU A 98 -20.53 -4.76 -22.13
CA GLU A 98 -19.17 -5.30 -22.21
C GLU A 98 -18.10 -4.24 -21.83
N PRO A 99 -18.13 -2.99 -22.36
CA PRO A 99 -17.24 -1.94 -21.92
C PRO A 99 -17.33 -1.66 -20.41
N ARG A 100 -18.55 -1.68 -19.84
CA ARG A 100 -18.75 -1.48 -18.41
C ARG A 100 -18.15 -2.62 -17.58
N ALA A 101 -18.26 -3.86 -18.04
CA ALA A 101 -17.62 -5.01 -17.39
C ALA A 101 -16.09 -4.87 -17.41
N LYS A 102 -15.49 -4.58 -18.58
CA LYS A 102 -14.05 -4.35 -18.73
C LYS A 102 -13.54 -3.21 -17.84
N LEU A 103 -14.28 -2.11 -17.75
CA LEU A 103 -13.94 -1.00 -16.87
C LEU A 103 -13.97 -1.42 -15.39
N THR A 104 -14.99 -2.19 -15.00
CA THR A 104 -15.13 -2.70 -13.63
C THR A 104 -13.96 -3.61 -13.25
N GLU A 105 -13.55 -4.51 -14.14
CA GLU A 105 -12.37 -5.37 -13.96
C GLU A 105 -11.08 -4.56 -13.84
N ARG A 106 -10.89 -3.57 -14.71
CA ARG A 106 -9.72 -2.67 -14.65
C ARG A 106 -9.65 -1.90 -13.33
N VAL A 107 -10.79 -1.40 -12.84
CA VAL A 107 -10.86 -0.73 -11.54
C VAL A 107 -10.53 -1.69 -10.39
N ALA A 108 -10.99 -2.94 -10.46
CA ALA A 108 -10.66 -3.96 -9.47
C ALA A 108 -9.16 -4.28 -9.45
N ALA A 109 -8.54 -4.43 -10.62
CA ALA A 109 -7.10 -4.65 -10.76
C ALA A 109 -6.29 -3.47 -10.17
N LEU A 110 -6.62 -2.23 -10.55
CA LEU A 110 -5.95 -1.04 -10.02
C LEU A 110 -6.09 -0.91 -8.49
N ARG A 111 -7.24 -1.29 -7.93
CA ARG A 111 -7.42 -1.33 -6.46
C ARG A 111 -6.53 -2.37 -5.80
N ALA A 112 -6.31 -3.51 -6.43
CA ALA A 112 -5.39 -4.54 -5.93
C ALA A 112 -3.94 -4.02 -5.96
N ASP A 113 -3.53 -3.37 -7.04
CA ASP A 113 -2.20 -2.78 -7.19
C ASP A 113 -1.94 -1.71 -6.12
N VAL A 114 -2.88 -0.79 -5.90
CA VAL A 114 -2.75 0.23 -4.84
C VAL A 114 -2.58 -0.41 -3.46
N LYS A 115 -3.32 -1.49 -3.15
CA LYS A 115 -3.15 -2.23 -1.89
C LYS A 115 -1.77 -2.86 -1.79
N ALA A 116 -1.26 -3.44 -2.88
CA ALA A 116 0.08 -4.03 -2.91
C ALA A 116 1.17 -2.97 -2.71
N LEU A 117 1.08 -1.83 -3.41
CA LEU A 117 2.03 -0.72 -3.24
C LEU A 117 2.02 -0.17 -1.80
N ARG A 118 0.85 -0.01 -1.17
CA ARG A 118 0.76 0.42 0.23
C ARG A 118 1.47 -0.55 1.19
N ARG A 119 1.34 -1.86 0.96
CA ARG A 119 2.05 -2.88 1.75
C ARG A 119 3.56 -2.77 1.56
N GLN A 120 4.01 -2.65 0.32
CA GLN A 120 5.44 -2.48 0.02
C GLN A 120 6.01 -1.21 0.64
N TYR A 121 5.28 -0.10 0.59
CA TYR A 121 5.66 1.14 1.25
C TYR A 121 5.81 0.96 2.76
N GLY A 122 4.84 0.30 3.41
CA GLY A 122 4.90 0.01 4.85
C GLY A 122 6.12 -0.84 5.22
N LEU A 123 6.43 -1.87 4.42
CA LEU A 123 7.63 -2.70 4.62
C LEU A 123 8.92 -1.89 4.47
N ARG A 124 9.03 -1.06 3.43
CA ARG A 124 10.20 -0.20 3.21
C ARG A 124 10.36 0.84 4.32
N ALA A 125 9.26 1.44 4.78
CA ALA A 125 9.30 2.38 5.91
C ALA A 125 9.80 1.70 7.17
N ALA A 126 9.31 0.49 7.48
CA ALA A 126 9.80 -0.30 8.60
C ALA A 126 11.30 -0.62 8.48
N GLN A 127 11.77 -0.99 7.28
CA GLN A 127 13.19 -1.22 7.02
C GLN A 127 14.04 0.04 7.29
N VAL A 128 13.60 1.21 6.81
CA VAL A 128 14.29 2.48 7.09
C VAL A 128 14.34 2.76 8.59
N HIS A 129 13.25 2.57 9.32
CA HIS A 129 13.25 2.71 10.79
C HIS A 129 14.22 1.76 11.47
N THR A 130 14.30 0.50 11.02
CA THR A 130 15.28 -0.45 11.56
C THR A 130 16.72 -0.02 11.27
N PHE A 131 17.01 0.49 10.07
CA PHE A 131 18.35 1.01 9.75
C PHE A 131 18.70 2.23 10.59
N ILE A 132 17.78 3.17 10.79
CA ILE A 132 17.99 4.33 11.67
C ILE A 132 18.27 3.86 13.10
N ALA A 133 17.50 2.91 13.62
CA ALA A 133 17.71 2.38 14.96
C ALA A 133 19.09 1.70 15.10
N GLN A 134 19.48 0.88 14.12
CA GLN A 134 20.79 0.24 14.06
C GLN A 134 21.94 1.24 13.95
N PHE A 135 21.73 2.38 13.28
CA PHE A 135 22.73 3.44 13.16
C PHE A 135 22.91 4.25 14.45
N LEU A 136 21.81 4.52 15.17
CA LEU A 136 21.84 5.30 16.42
C LEU A 136 22.30 4.47 17.63
N GLN A 137 22.02 3.17 17.65
CA GLN A 137 22.45 2.28 18.74
C GLN A 137 23.95 2.36 19.07
N PRO A 138 24.90 2.26 18.10
CA PRO A 138 26.31 2.38 18.38
C PRO A 138 26.72 3.79 18.83
N GLN A 139 26.04 4.85 18.37
CA GLN A 139 26.34 6.22 18.83
C GLN A 139 26.06 6.37 20.33
N ASN A 140 24.90 5.89 20.78
CA ASN A 140 24.55 5.87 22.20
C ASN A 140 25.58 5.05 23.02
N SER A 141 26.07 3.93 22.48
CA SER A 141 27.11 3.13 23.14
C SER A 141 28.46 3.85 23.23
N LEU A 142 28.87 4.58 22.17
CA LEU A 142 30.11 5.36 22.16
C LEU A 142 30.05 6.54 23.12
N GLU A 143 28.92 7.22 23.20
CA GLU A 143 28.71 8.30 24.19
C GLU A 143 28.78 7.76 25.62
N SER A 144 28.15 6.62 25.90
CA SER A 144 28.26 5.95 27.20
C SER A 144 29.72 5.61 27.54
N LEU A 145 30.47 5.05 26.59
CA LEU A 145 31.90 4.74 26.77
C LEU A 145 32.76 6.00 26.98
N ARG A 146 32.46 7.10 26.28
CA ARG A 146 33.14 8.39 26.47
C ARG A 146 32.89 8.94 27.88
N CYS A 147 31.65 8.86 28.37
CA CYS A 147 31.32 9.26 29.74
C CYS A 147 32.07 8.41 30.77
N GLN A 148 32.10 7.09 30.60
CA GLN A 148 32.86 6.18 31.48
C GLN A 148 34.36 6.50 31.49
N LEU A 149 34.94 6.77 30.32
CA LEU A 149 36.35 7.11 30.20
C LEU A 149 36.67 8.46 30.87
N ALA A 150 35.80 9.47 30.72
CA ALA A 150 35.96 10.74 31.42
C ALA A 150 35.90 10.59 32.94
N GLN A 151 34.97 9.77 33.45
CA GLN A 151 34.86 9.45 34.88
C GLN A 151 36.12 8.77 35.42
N LEU A 152 36.66 7.78 34.67
CA LEU A 152 37.90 7.09 35.05
C LEU A 152 39.11 8.02 35.03
N GLN A 153 39.20 8.93 34.06
CA GLN A 153 40.26 9.93 34.01
C GLN A 153 40.19 10.89 35.20
N GLN A 154 38.99 11.33 35.57
CA GLN A 154 38.78 12.18 36.74
C GLN A 154 39.14 11.45 38.05
N ALA A 155 38.73 10.19 38.20
CA ALA A 155 39.09 9.36 39.35
C ALA A 155 40.61 9.15 39.45
N ARG A 156 41.28 8.90 38.31
CA ARG A 156 42.74 8.78 38.28
C ARG A 156 43.44 10.09 38.67
N ALA A 157 42.91 11.23 38.24
CA ALA A 157 43.46 12.54 38.60
C ALA A 157 43.34 12.79 40.11
N SER A 158 42.17 12.52 40.70
CA SER A 158 41.98 12.66 42.16
C SER A 158 42.85 11.69 42.95
N GLU A 159 42.99 10.44 42.51
CA GLU A 159 43.92 9.47 43.12
C GLU A 159 45.39 9.96 43.03
N ALA A 160 45.81 10.49 41.89
CA ALA A 160 47.15 11.05 41.72
C ALA A 160 47.40 12.24 42.66
N GLU A 161 46.40 13.11 42.84
CA GLU A 161 46.45 14.21 43.81
C GLU A 161 46.56 13.67 45.25
N HIS A 162 45.76 12.66 45.61
CA HIS A 162 45.84 12.00 46.91
C HIS A 162 47.22 11.39 47.16
N VAL A 163 47.78 10.66 46.18
CA VAL A 163 49.13 10.09 46.28
C VAL A 163 50.17 11.19 46.43
N SER A 164 50.05 12.29 45.69
CA SER A 164 50.97 13.44 45.81
C SER A 164 50.89 14.09 47.20
N ALA A 165 49.70 14.20 47.78
CA ALA A 165 49.49 14.74 49.12
C ALA A 165 50.06 13.81 50.20
N CYS A 166 49.84 12.50 50.09
CA CYS A 166 50.45 11.50 50.96
C CYS A 166 51.98 11.53 50.87
N ARG A 167 52.54 11.67 49.66
CA ARG A 167 53.99 11.79 49.46
C ARG A 167 54.55 13.04 50.13
N ARG A 168 53.89 14.20 50.01
CA ARG A 168 54.28 15.43 50.71
C ARG A 168 54.28 15.24 52.23
N ARG A 169 53.19 14.71 52.79
CA ARG A 169 53.09 14.41 54.23
C ARG A 169 54.19 13.46 54.71
N LEU A 170 54.56 12.47 53.90
CA LEU A 170 55.63 11.55 54.22
C LEU A 170 57.01 12.23 54.26
N GLU A 171 57.29 13.13 53.31
CA GLU A 171 58.53 13.92 53.32
C GLU A 171 58.56 14.92 54.49
N GLU A 172 57.44 15.57 54.82
CA GLU A 172 57.31 16.41 56.03
C GLU A 172 57.62 15.60 57.29
N ARG A 173 57.04 14.41 57.46
CA ARG A 173 57.31 13.53 58.61
C ARG A 173 58.76 13.05 58.66
N LYS A 174 59.39 12.79 57.52
CA LYS A 174 60.82 12.45 57.46
C LYS A 174 61.68 13.63 57.93
N ALA A 175 61.35 14.86 57.52
CA ALA A 175 62.03 16.07 57.96
C ALA A 175 61.85 16.29 59.48
N ASP A 176 60.63 16.12 60.01
CA ASP A 176 60.35 16.18 61.45
C ASP A 176 61.21 15.17 62.24
N LEU A 177 61.28 13.92 61.75
CA LEU A 177 62.09 12.87 62.38
C LEU A 177 63.59 13.17 62.31
N ALA A 178 64.07 13.76 61.22
CA ALA A 178 65.47 14.19 61.11
C ALA A 178 65.77 15.29 62.14
N ALA A 179 64.90 16.31 62.24
CA ALA A 179 65.03 17.39 63.22
C ALA A 179 65.01 16.85 64.67
N LEU A 180 64.13 15.90 64.99
CA LEU A 180 64.09 15.24 66.30
C LEU A 180 65.35 14.43 66.60
N LYS A 181 65.95 13.78 65.60
CA LYS A 181 67.22 13.06 65.78
C LYS A 181 68.37 14.03 66.05
N ASP A 182 68.39 15.17 65.39
CA ASP A 182 69.41 16.20 65.60
C ASP A 182 69.29 16.84 66.99
N THR A 183 68.07 17.07 67.50
CA THR A 183 67.87 17.53 68.89
C THR A 183 68.24 16.48 69.93
N HIS A 184 67.97 15.19 69.69
CA HIS A 184 68.42 14.11 70.57
C HIS A 184 69.94 13.90 70.55
N ARG A 185 70.62 14.17 69.42
CA ARG A 185 72.10 14.21 69.37
C ARG A 185 72.69 15.33 70.22
N PHE A 186 71.98 16.45 70.37
CA PHE A 186 72.42 17.57 71.23
C PHE A 186 72.14 17.34 72.72
N ASN A 187 71.15 16.53 73.09
CA ASN A 187 70.80 16.23 74.50
C ASN A 187 71.40 14.93 75.05
N GLY A 188 72.33 14.30 74.32
CA GLY A 188 72.97 13.03 74.69
C GLY A 188 74.25 13.17 75.53
N ILE A 189 74.26 13.97 76.60
CA ILE A 189 75.25 13.85 77.69
C ILE A 189 74.49 13.96 79.02
N THR A 190 73.98 12.84 79.52
CA THR A 190 73.93 12.48 80.96
C THR A 190 73.40 11.04 81.13
N ASN A 191 74.27 10.16 81.61
CA ASN A 191 73.98 8.82 82.16
C ASN A 191 73.48 8.95 83.62
N PRO A 192 73.15 7.87 84.39
CA PRO A 192 72.60 6.54 84.07
C PRO A 192 71.42 6.11 85.02
N ASN A 193 70.90 4.88 84.82
CA ASN A 193 70.23 3.97 85.77
C ASN A 193 68.87 4.33 86.43
N GLY A 194 67.91 3.41 86.27
CA GLY A 194 66.68 3.34 87.07
C GLY A 194 65.77 2.18 86.62
N ASP A 195 65.74 1.14 87.44
CA ASP A 195 65.01 -0.13 87.34
C ASP A 195 63.48 0.03 87.63
N VAL A 196 62.72 -1.08 87.51
CA VAL A 196 61.45 -1.40 88.21
C VAL A 196 60.15 -1.53 87.37
N THR A 197 59.82 -2.80 87.09
CA THR A 197 58.52 -3.53 87.13
C THR A 197 57.32 -3.28 86.18
N ALA A 198 56.91 -4.41 85.57
CA ALA A 198 55.61 -5.09 85.62
C ALA A 198 54.29 -4.33 85.36
N GLY A 199 53.49 -4.84 84.42
CA GLY A 199 52.07 -4.51 84.29
C GLY A 199 51.36 -5.26 83.16
N ASN A 200 50.52 -6.22 83.53
CA ASN A 200 49.62 -7.01 82.68
C ASN A 200 48.60 -6.17 81.89
N GLY A 201 48.12 -6.70 80.75
CA GLY A 201 46.91 -6.20 80.10
C GLY A 201 46.59 -6.84 78.75
N LYS A 202 45.95 -8.01 78.76
CA LYS A 202 45.30 -8.68 77.61
C LYS A 202 44.04 -7.89 77.13
N PRO A 203 43.49 -8.21 75.93
CA PRO A 203 42.62 -7.35 75.10
C PRO A 203 41.11 -7.53 75.36
N PRO A 204 40.28 -6.74 74.66
CA PRO A 204 39.24 -7.31 73.78
C PRO A 204 39.17 -6.54 72.44
N GLY A 205 38.64 -7.05 71.32
CA GLY A 205 37.62 -8.07 71.15
C GLY A 205 36.36 -7.44 70.57
N SER A 206 36.27 -7.43 69.23
CA SER A 206 35.04 -7.57 68.41
C SER A 206 34.03 -6.39 68.40
N PRO A 207 32.86 -6.52 67.72
CA PRO A 207 32.63 -6.62 66.27
C PRO A 207 31.59 -5.58 65.79
N GLY A 208 31.48 -5.33 64.49
CA GLY A 208 30.43 -4.45 63.94
C GLY A 208 29.95 -4.92 62.57
N ASN A 209 28.92 -5.76 62.59
CA ASN A 209 28.13 -6.19 61.44
C ASN A 209 27.13 -5.09 61.03
N ALA A 210 26.98 -4.88 59.72
CA ALA A 210 25.73 -4.51 59.02
C ALA A 210 26.02 -4.82 57.54
N GLU A 211 25.66 -5.97 56.98
CA GLU A 211 24.30 -6.40 56.62
C GLU A 211 23.54 -5.34 55.80
N ALA A 212 23.69 -5.43 54.48
CA ALA A 212 22.65 -5.07 53.52
C ALA A 212 22.79 -6.01 52.31
N ALA A 213 22.15 -7.17 52.44
CA ALA A 213 21.82 -8.03 51.32
C ALA A 213 20.63 -7.44 50.56
N ALA A 214 20.77 -7.28 49.25
CA ALA A 214 19.70 -7.33 48.26
C ALA A 214 20.34 -7.96 47.02
N VAL A 215 20.28 -9.29 46.85
CA VAL A 215 19.16 -10.04 46.27
C VAL A 215 18.53 -9.27 45.10
N TYR A 216 19.07 -9.46 43.89
CA TYR A 216 18.29 -9.57 42.66
C TYR A 216 19.08 -10.36 41.59
N ALA A 217 18.83 -11.66 41.56
CA ALA A 217 18.69 -12.45 40.33
C ALA A 217 17.49 -13.37 40.62
N PRO A 218 16.51 -13.58 39.71
CA PRO A 218 16.79 -14.24 38.42
C PRO A 218 15.87 -13.87 37.21
N ALA A 219 16.38 -14.12 36.00
CA ALA A 219 15.71 -14.66 34.80
C ALA A 219 16.76 -14.60 33.66
N LEU A 220 17.30 -15.66 33.05
CA LEU A 220 16.78 -16.97 32.67
C LEU A 220 15.49 -16.92 31.85
N GLY A 221 15.65 -16.44 30.62
CA GLY A 221 15.05 -17.00 29.40
C GLY A 221 16.10 -16.78 28.30
N GLY A 222 16.72 -17.79 27.68
CA GLY A 222 16.11 -18.99 27.13
C GLY A 222 15.82 -18.70 25.66
N ASN A 223 16.73 -19.16 24.79
CA ASN A 223 16.66 -19.45 23.35
C ASN A 223 18.10 -19.30 22.81
N GLY A 224 18.91 -20.34 22.61
CA GLY A 224 18.55 -21.66 22.11
C GLY A 224 18.60 -21.67 20.59
N GLU A 225 19.78 -21.46 20.00
CA GLU A 225 20.06 -21.89 18.63
C GLU A 225 21.42 -22.59 18.58
N GLN A 226 21.33 -23.91 18.43
CA GLN A 226 22.38 -24.82 18.02
C GLN A 226 23.03 -24.31 16.72
N LEU A 227 24.34 -24.11 16.74
CA LEU A 227 25.14 -24.40 15.56
C LEU A 227 26.24 -25.38 15.93
N ASN A 228 25.99 -26.59 15.45
CA ASN A 228 26.82 -27.76 15.49
C ASN A 228 28.06 -27.58 14.61
N ASP A 229 29.13 -28.26 15.00
CA ASP A 229 30.09 -28.92 14.11
C ASP A 229 30.90 -28.07 13.10
N LYS A 230 32.13 -27.70 13.50
CA LYS A 230 33.36 -28.46 13.15
C LYS A 230 34.61 -27.69 13.57
N ASN A 231 35.30 -28.26 14.56
CA ASN A 231 36.75 -28.14 14.70
C ASN A 231 37.41 -28.57 13.40
N GLN A 232 38.16 -27.68 12.76
CA GLN A 232 39.24 -28.08 11.87
C GLN A 232 40.41 -27.13 12.04
N ASP A 233 41.52 -27.71 12.46
CA ASP A 233 42.80 -27.09 12.71
C ASP A 233 43.24 -26.18 11.56
N CYS A 234 43.56 -24.92 11.88
CA CYS A 234 44.44 -24.11 11.07
C CYS A 234 45.31 -23.28 12.00
N ALA A 235 46.47 -23.86 12.33
CA ALA A 235 47.58 -23.18 12.96
C ALA A 235 47.92 -21.92 12.16
N ALA A 236 47.56 -20.76 12.69
CA ALA A 236 47.97 -19.48 12.14
C ALA A 236 49.47 -19.28 12.45
N SER A 237 50.30 -19.57 11.46
CA SER A 237 51.67 -19.09 11.38
C SER A 237 51.65 -17.55 11.49
N VAL A 238 52.02 -17.04 12.67
CA VAL A 238 52.28 -15.61 12.88
C VAL A 238 53.56 -15.28 12.13
N LEU A 239 53.40 -14.94 10.85
CA LEU A 239 54.44 -14.34 10.03
C LEU A 239 54.76 -12.96 10.61
N LEU A 240 55.91 -12.85 11.27
CA LEU A 240 56.50 -11.58 11.71
C LEU A 240 56.90 -10.77 10.47
N HIS A 241 55.93 -10.09 9.86
CA HIS A 241 56.20 -9.11 8.81
C HIS A 241 57.09 -8.00 9.36
N SER A 242 58.09 -7.64 8.57
CA SER A 242 59.00 -6.55 8.91
C SER A 242 58.22 -5.23 9.00
N GLU A 243 58.59 -4.33 9.90
CA GLU A 243 57.98 -3.00 10.05
C GLU A 243 57.75 -2.21 8.72
N PRO A 244 58.63 -2.25 7.70
CA PRO A 244 58.35 -1.60 6.41
C PRO A 244 57.21 -2.25 5.60
N GLU A 245 57.00 -3.56 5.71
CA GLU A 245 55.89 -4.26 5.04
C GLU A 245 54.55 -3.91 5.66
N LYS A 246 54.48 -3.79 6.99
CA LYS A 246 53.27 -3.34 7.70
C LYS A 246 52.87 -1.91 7.30
N ARG A 247 53.84 -1.01 7.14
CA ARG A 247 53.59 0.36 6.69
C ARG A 247 53.08 0.39 5.24
N SER A 248 53.69 -0.40 4.36
CA SER A 248 53.25 -0.53 2.96
C SER A 248 51.83 -1.10 2.86
N GLU A 249 51.50 -2.13 3.65
CA GLU A 249 50.17 -2.73 3.69
C GLU A 249 49.12 -1.76 4.27
N MET A 250 49.47 -0.97 5.28
CA MET A 250 48.58 0.07 5.83
C MET A 250 48.27 1.15 4.78
N VAL A 251 49.27 1.62 4.04
CA VAL A 251 49.07 2.58 2.93
C VAL A 251 48.19 1.98 1.85
N ARG A 252 48.39 0.71 1.48
CA ARG A 252 47.56 -0.01 0.50
C ARG A 252 46.12 -0.16 0.96
N ARG A 253 45.88 -0.43 2.25
CA ARG A 253 44.52 -0.49 2.81
C ARG A 253 43.85 0.88 2.81
N ARG A 254 44.59 1.93 3.18
CA ARG A 254 44.07 3.30 3.18
C ARG A 254 43.76 3.79 1.76
N SER A 255 44.59 3.47 0.78
CA SER A 255 44.31 3.82 -0.63
C SER A 255 43.09 3.07 -1.17
N LYS A 256 42.92 1.77 -0.84
CA LYS A 256 41.72 1.01 -1.18
C LYS A 256 40.45 1.55 -0.52
N GLN A 257 40.52 1.94 0.76
CA GLN A 257 39.39 2.55 1.47
C GLN A 257 39.01 3.91 0.86
N LEU A 258 39.99 4.73 0.47
CA LEU A 258 39.74 6.00 -0.20
C LEU A 258 39.12 5.81 -1.59
N ALA A 259 39.58 4.80 -2.35
CA ALA A 259 38.98 4.48 -3.64
C ALA A 259 37.52 4.02 -3.49
N ALA A 260 37.26 3.10 -2.56
CA ALA A 260 35.90 2.63 -2.28
C ALA A 260 34.96 3.76 -1.80
N HIS A 261 35.48 4.71 -1.01
CA HIS A 261 34.71 5.88 -0.58
C HIS A 261 34.35 6.78 -1.76
N LYS A 262 35.31 7.07 -2.65
CA LYS A 262 35.06 7.86 -3.86
C LYS A 262 34.08 7.19 -4.79
N ASP A 263 34.17 5.87 -4.96
CA ASP A 263 33.23 5.11 -5.79
C ASP A 263 31.82 5.16 -5.20
N ALA A 264 31.69 5.08 -3.87
CA ALA A 264 30.41 5.22 -3.17
C ALA A 264 29.82 6.65 -3.31
N GLU A 265 30.66 7.69 -3.22
CA GLU A 265 30.23 9.08 -3.44
C GLU A 265 29.72 9.29 -4.88
N ILE A 266 30.42 8.73 -5.87
CA ILE A 266 30.00 8.79 -7.29
C ILE A 266 28.66 8.08 -7.48
N GLN A 267 28.49 6.89 -6.89
CA GLN A 267 27.23 6.15 -6.96
C GLN A 267 26.08 6.94 -6.30
N GLN A 268 26.33 7.53 -5.14
CA GLN A 268 25.33 8.34 -4.45
C GLN A 268 24.93 9.58 -5.27
N ALA A 269 25.89 10.25 -5.91
CA ALA A 269 25.61 11.38 -6.79
C ALA A 269 24.77 10.97 -8.01
N ALA A 270 25.10 9.84 -8.64
CA ALA A 270 24.34 9.32 -9.78
C ALA A 270 22.91 8.90 -9.40
N GLU A 271 22.73 8.31 -8.21
CA GLU A 271 21.40 8.00 -7.68
C GLU A 271 20.58 9.25 -7.38
N GLN A 272 21.20 10.29 -6.81
CA GLN A 272 20.55 11.57 -6.57
C GLN A 272 20.07 12.21 -7.88
N GLU A 273 20.92 12.27 -8.90
CA GLU A 273 20.57 12.81 -10.21
C GLU A 273 19.40 12.03 -10.85
N ARG A 274 19.44 10.69 -10.75
CA ARG A 274 18.34 9.82 -11.23
C ARG A 274 17.02 10.10 -10.49
N LEU A 275 17.06 10.29 -9.17
CA LEU A 275 15.87 10.59 -8.37
C LEU A 275 15.33 12.00 -8.67
N GLU A 276 16.20 12.97 -8.94
CA GLU A 276 15.80 14.31 -9.34
C GLU A 276 15.13 14.32 -10.71
N SER A 277 15.71 13.62 -11.69
CA SER A 277 15.07 13.41 -13.00
C SER A 277 13.68 12.78 -12.86
N LEU A 278 13.57 11.70 -12.08
CA LEU A 278 12.28 11.04 -11.84
C LEU A 278 11.28 11.97 -11.17
N ARG A 279 11.73 12.82 -10.22
CA ARG A 279 10.88 13.80 -9.54
C ARG A 279 10.35 14.85 -10.52
N VAL A 280 11.18 15.32 -11.45
CA VAL A 280 10.77 16.29 -12.48
C VAL A 280 9.74 15.67 -13.42
N ASP A 281 9.97 14.44 -13.89
CA ASP A 281 9.05 13.73 -14.76
C ASP A 281 7.70 13.48 -14.08
N LEU A 282 7.71 13.07 -12.80
CA LEU A 282 6.50 12.83 -12.03
C LEU A 282 5.71 14.12 -11.81
N LYS A 283 6.38 15.24 -11.52
CA LYS A 283 5.74 16.56 -11.47
C LYS A 283 5.08 16.93 -12.80
N ARG A 284 5.76 16.68 -13.92
CA ARG A 284 5.21 16.95 -15.26
C ARG A 284 3.97 16.11 -15.54
N GLN A 285 3.98 14.82 -15.20
CA GLN A 285 2.83 13.93 -15.37
C GLN A 285 1.64 14.36 -14.49
N VAL A 286 1.88 14.74 -13.24
CA VAL A 286 0.83 15.25 -12.34
C VAL A 286 0.19 16.51 -12.92
N LEU A 287 0.98 17.46 -13.42
CA LEU A 287 0.45 18.67 -14.05
C LEU A 287 -0.39 18.39 -15.30
N LEU A 288 0.02 17.41 -16.12
CA LEU A 288 -0.76 16.97 -17.28
C LEU A 288 -2.11 16.39 -16.85
N LEU A 289 -2.12 15.51 -15.85
CA LEU A 289 -3.34 14.93 -15.31
C LEU A 289 -4.27 15.99 -14.72
N CYS A 290 -3.74 16.97 -13.98
CA CYS A 290 -4.55 18.09 -13.48
C CYS A 290 -5.24 18.84 -14.62
N LYS A 291 -4.51 19.13 -15.70
CA LYS A 291 -5.06 19.82 -16.88
C LYS A 291 -6.14 18.99 -17.60
N GLU A 292 -5.97 17.67 -17.67
CA GLU A 292 -6.97 16.77 -18.25
C GLU A 292 -8.24 16.72 -17.40
N ILE A 293 -8.10 16.66 -16.07
CA ILE A 293 -9.24 16.69 -15.13
C ILE A 293 -9.99 18.01 -15.24
N GLU A 294 -9.30 19.15 -15.23
CA GLU A 294 -9.91 20.47 -15.42
C GLU A 294 -10.66 20.56 -16.76
N GLY A 295 -10.10 19.97 -17.82
CA GLY A 295 -10.74 19.89 -19.13
C GLY A 295 -12.02 19.03 -19.10
N ALA A 296 -12.00 17.90 -18.41
CA ALA A 296 -13.15 17.01 -18.25
C ALA A 296 -14.26 17.68 -17.42
N ASP A 297 -13.91 18.32 -16.31
CA ASP A 297 -14.85 19.04 -15.45
C ASP A 297 -15.51 20.20 -16.21
N ALA A 298 -14.73 20.96 -16.99
CA ALA A 298 -15.25 22.02 -17.83
C ALA A 298 -16.20 21.49 -18.93
N ALA A 299 -15.92 20.31 -19.51
CA ALA A 299 -16.82 19.68 -20.47
C ALA A 299 -18.14 19.24 -19.80
N GLN A 300 -18.06 18.60 -18.63
CA GLN A 300 -19.23 18.17 -17.88
C GLN A 300 -20.11 19.37 -17.46
N GLN A 301 -19.52 20.47 -17.02
CA GLN A 301 -20.28 21.69 -16.69
C GLN A 301 -21.00 22.28 -17.90
N ARG A 302 -20.40 22.22 -19.10
CA ARG A 302 -21.07 22.66 -20.34
C ARG A 302 -22.25 21.76 -20.69
N GLU A 303 -22.11 20.46 -20.55
CA GLU A 303 -23.21 19.51 -20.79
C GLU A 303 -24.36 19.70 -19.78
N GLN A 304 -24.04 19.86 -18.50
CA GLN A 304 -25.04 20.16 -17.46
C GLN A 304 -25.76 21.48 -17.74
N LYS A 305 -25.02 22.52 -18.12
CA LYS A 305 -25.60 23.80 -18.50
C LYS A 305 -26.51 23.66 -19.72
N ALA A 306 -26.06 22.98 -20.77
CA ALA A 306 -26.87 22.74 -21.97
C ALA A 306 -28.16 21.94 -21.65
N PHE A 307 -28.08 20.98 -20.73
CA PHE A 307 -29.24 20.25 -20.24
C PHE A 307 -30.22 21.15 -19.49
N HIS A 308 -29.73 22.01 -18.59
CA HIS A 308 -30.57 23.00 -17.90
C HIS A 308 -31.19 24.00 -18.85
N ASP A 309 -30.42 24.57 -19.78
CA ASP A 309 -30.91 25.47 -20.81
C ASP A 309 -32.01 24.79 -21.66
N ALA A 310 -31.86 23.48 -21.97
CA ALA A 310 -32.89 22.72 -22.69
C ALA A 310 -34.17 22.53 -21.86
N LEU A 311 -34.07 22.30 -20.55
CA LEU A 311 -35.22 22.24 -19.65
C LEU A 311 -35.92 23.60 -19.54
N ASP A 312 -35.18 24.68 -19.39
CA ASP A 312 -35.72 26.04 -19.29
C ASP A 312 -36.39 26.47 -20.61
N ASN A 313 -35.81 26.13 -21.75
CA ASN A 313 -36.43 26.35 -23.07
C ASN A 313 -37.70 25.50 -23.25
N ALA A 314 -37.71 24.26 -22.76
CA ALA A 314 -38.91 23.41 -22.80
C ALA A 314 -40.02 23.91 -21.85
N ALA A 315 -39.64 24.55 -20.73
CA ALA A 315 -40.56 25.19 -19.81
C ALA A 315 -41.12 26.51 -20.38
N SER A 316 -40.27 27.33 -20.99
CA SER A 316 -40.62 28.67 -21.51
C SER A 316 -41.29 28.63 -22.90
N GLY A 317 -40.97 27.62 -23.71
CA GLY A 317 -41.57 27.41 -25.04
C GLY A 317 -42.99 26.84 -24.99
N ALA A 318 -43.41 26.31 -23.83
CA ALA A 318 -44.82 26.16 -23.51
C ALA A 318 -45.32 27.53 -23.04
N GLY A 319 -45.71 28.38 -23.99
CA GLY A 319 -46.24 29.72 -23.69
C GLY A 319 -47.31 29.67 -22.60
N GLU A 320 -47.45 30.77 -21.87
CA GLU A 320 -48.29 30.99 -20.68
C GLU A 320 -49.77 30.56 -20.78
N ASP A 321 -50.22 30.01 -21.91
CA ASP A 321 -51.57 29.49 -22.17
C ASP A 321 -51.61 28.05 -22.72
N VAL A 322 -50.51 27.29 -22.68
CA VAL A 322 -50.53 25.87 -23.05
C VAL A 322 -50.94 25.05 -21.83
N HIS A 323 -52.24 25.03 -21.53
CA HIS A 323 -52.83 24.01 -20.67
C HIS A 323 -52.31 22.64 -21.15
N ARG A 324 -51.53 21.97 -20.29
CA ARG A 324 -51.09 20.58 -20.56
C ARG A 324 -52.27 19.67 -20.29
N LEU A 325 -53.26 19.78 -21.18
CA LEU A 325 -54.43 18.94 -21.18
C LEU A 325 -53.97 17.52 -21.50
N CYS A 326 -54.32 16.60 -20.61
CA CYS A 326 -54.16 15.19 -20.90
C CYS A 326 -54.92 14.88 -22.20
N GLN A 327 -54.21 14.45 -23.26
CA GLN A 327 -54.80 14.14 -24.57
C GLN A 327 -55.95 13.12 -24.51
N ARG A 328 -56.04 12.36 -23.41
CA ARG A 328 -57.05 11.32 -23.23
C ARG A 328 -58.32 11.80 -22.52
N CYS A 329 -58.24 12.85 -21.69
CA CYS A 329 -59.38 13.29 -20.87
C CYS A 329 -59.59 14.80 -20.83
N ASN A 330 -58.77 15.60 -21.54
CA ASN A 330 -58.80 17.06 -21.54
C ASN A 330 -58.81 17.68 -20.12
N SER A 331 -58.27 16.97 -19.14
CA SER A 331 -58.11 17.48 -17.78
C SER A 331 -56.75 18.16 -17.68
N ASP A 332 -56.72 19.34 -17.09
CA ASP A 332 -55.50 20.09 -16.87
C ASP A 332 -54.68 19.39 -15.77
N LEU A 333 -53.50 18.87 -16.14
CA LEU A 333 -52.73 17.97 -15.28
C LEU A 333 -52.23 18.63 -13.98
N PHE A 334 -52.31 19.96 -13.88
CA PHE A 334 -51.79 20.73 -12.74
C PHE A 334 -52.88 21.40 -11.89
N GLN A 335 -54.17 21.21 -12.20
CA GLN A 335 -55.26 21.88 -11.46
C GLN A 335 -55.48 21.34 -10.04
N GLY A 336 -54.73 20.32 -9.61
CA GLY A 336 -54.86 19.67 -8.30
C GLY A 336 -53.67 19.85 -7.33
N PHE A 337 -52.68 20.69 -7.67
CA PHE A 337 -51.45 20.86 -6.87
C PHE A 337 -51.33 22.23 -6.16
N LEU A 338 -52.40 23.03 -6.13
CA LEU A 338 -52.50 24.25 -5.34
C LEU A 338 -53.24 24.02 -4.02
#